data_AF-A0A1J3GEM2-F1
#
_entry.id   AF-A0A1J3GEM2-F1
#
_cell.length_a   1.000
_cell.length_b   1.000
_cell.length_c   1.000
_cell.angle_alpha   90.00
_cell.angle_beta   90.00
_cell.angle_gamma   90.00
#
_symmetry.space_group_name_H-M   'P 1'
#
loop_
_entity.id
_entity.type
_entity.pdbx_description
1 polymer ?
#
loop_
_entity_poly.entity_id
_entity_poly.type
_entity_poly.pdbx_seq_one_letter_code
_entity_poly.pdbx_strand_id
1 'polypeptide(L)'
;SMMVAWILNTIDPELRSSVSCSDTAYELWQSLKERFSVGNDPLLYELQSSITGCKQEGLSVQTYYGKLKRMWDDLEDYDPLPAC
;
A
#
# COMPACT_ATOMS: atom_id res chain seq x y z
N SER A 1 20.56 19.56 2.40
CA SER A 1 19.51 19.81 1.40
C SER A 1 18.24 20.30 2.08
N MET A 2 17.58 21.34 1.54
CA MET A 2 16.35 21.90 2.12
C MET A 2 15.21 20.86 2.22
N MET A 3 15.09 19.98 1.21
CA MET A 3 14.08 18.92 1.22
C MET A 3 14.36 17.83 2.27
N VAL A 4 15.63 17.45 2.45
CA VAL A 4 16.03 16.50 3.51
C VAL A 4 15.68 17.07 4.89
N ALA A 5 16.01 18.34 5.13
CA ALA A 5 15.67 19.00 6.37
C ALA A 5 14.15 19.12 6.57
N TRP A 6 13.40 19.43 5.51
CA TRP A 6 11.94 19.48 5.58
C TRP A 6 11.37 18.12 6.00
N ILE A 7 11.70 17.03 5.29
CA ILE A 7 11.24 15.67 5.59
C ILE A 7 11.56 15.28 7.05
N LEU A 8 12.80 15.49 7.52
CA LEU A 8 13.19 15.18 8.89
C LEU A 8 12.42 15.99 9.95
N ASN A 9 11.98 17.21 9.62
CA ASN A 9 11.20 18.04 10.53
C ASN A 9 9.69 17.75 10.52
N THR A 10 9.17 17.09 9.48
CA THR A 10 7.76 16.68 9.41
C THR A 10 7.49 15.33 10.06
N ILE A 11 8.52 14.50 10.25
CA ILE A 11 8.40 13.18 10.89
C ILE A 11 8.27 13.36 12.41
N ASP A 12 7.52 12.45 13.03
CA ASP A 12 7.38 12.39 14.48
C ASP A 12 8.76 12.44 15.18
N PRO A 13 8.96 13.32 16.17
CA PRO A 13 10.22 13.46 16.89
C PRO A 13 10.75 12.14 17.47
N GLU A 14 9.87 11.22 17.89
CA GLU A 14 10.27 9.92 18.42
C GLU A 14 10.92 9.05 17.31
N LEU A 15 10.32 9.05 16.12
CA LEU A 15 10.82 8.32 14.95
C LEU A 15 12.07 8.95 14.36
N ARG A 16 12.24 10.27 14.48
CA ARG A 16 13.39 11.02 13.93
C ARG A 16 14.74 10.49 14.39
N SER A 17 14.81 10.02 15.64
CA SER A 17 16.02 9.44 16.23
C SER A 17 16.47 8.12 15.58
N SER A 18 15.53 7.40 14.95
CA SER A 18 15.76 6.12 14.27
C SER A 18 16.14 6.27 12.78
N VAL A 19 16.02 7.48 12.24
CA VAL A 19 16.21 7.79 10.82
C VAL A 19 17.60 8.37 10.61
N SER A 20 18.47 7.64 9.91
CA SER A 20 19.79 8.12 9.51
C SER A 20 19.67 9.23 8.47
N CYS A 21 20.47 10.28 8.60
CA CYS A 21 20.54 11.35 7.61
C CYS A 21 21.08 10.79 6.28
N SER A 22 20.35 10.97 5.18
CA SER A 22 20.77 10.59 3.82
C SER A 22 21.22 11.80 3.01
N ASP A 23 22.08 11.57 2.03
CA ASP A 23 22.62 12.63 1.17
C ASP A 23 21.55 13.27 0.29
N THR A 24 20.56 12.48 -0.14
CA THR A 24 19.43 12.94 -0.95
C THR A 24 18.08 12.74 -0.25
N ALA A 25 17.12 13.61 -0.58
CA ALA A 25 15.74 13.49 -0.10
C ALA A 25 15.07 12.21 -0.64
N TYR A 26 15.50 11.76 -1.82
CA TYR A 26 15.00 10.53 -2.43
C TYR A 26 15.37 9.30 -1.61
N GLU A 27 16.66 9.15 -1.26
CA GLU A 27 17.13 8.02 -0.44
C GLU A 27 16.48 8.01 0.95
N LEU A 28 16.36 9.20 1.56
CA LEU A 28 15.66 9.36 2.83
C LEU A 28 14.21 8.87 2.73
N TRP A 29 13.49 9.28 1.68
CA TRP A 29 12.11 8.86 1.45
C TRP A 29 12.00 7.35 1.22
N GLN A 30 12.89 6.74 0.44
CA GLN A 30 12.87 5.29 0.23
C GLN A 30 13.14 4.52 1.52
N SER A 31 14.10 4.96 2.34
CA SER A 31 14.37 4.33 3.65
C SER A 31 13.19 4.43 4.60
N LEU A 32 12.47 5.56 4.59
CA LEU A 32 11.27 5.74 5.41
C LEU A 32 10.15 4.85 4.92
N LYS A 33 9.96 4.78 3.59
CA LYS A 33 9.00 3.90 2.97
C LYS A 33 9.29 2.44 3.34
N GLU A 34 10.49 1.94 3.13
CA GLU A 34 10.83 0.54 3.44
C GLU A 34 10.63 0.16 4.92
N ARG A 35 10.96 1.06 5.86
CA ARG A 35 10.87 0.78 7.30
C ARG A 35 9.49 0.99 7.91
N PHE A 36 8.75 1.98 7.42
CA PHE A 36 7.52 2.46 8.05
C PHE A 36 6.30 2.37 7.14
N SER A 37 6.47 2.05 5.85
CA SER A 37 5.34 1.50 5.11
C SER A 37 5.05 0.15 5.75
N VAL A 38 3.98 0.11 6.55
CA VAL A 38 3.24 -1.15 6.69
C VAL A 38 2.99 -1.57 5.25
N GLY A 39 3.63 -2.66 4.81
CA GLY A 39 3.36 -3.21 3.50
C GLY A 39 1.86 -3.27 3.32
N ASN A 40 1.35 -3.10 2.11
CA ASN A 40 -0.08 -3.29 1.89
C ASN A 40 -0.50 -4.72 2.25
N ASP A 41 0.37 -5.63 2.71
CA ASP A 41 0.09 -7.00 3.13
C ASP A 41 -1.18 -7.19 3.99
N PRO A 42 -1.48 -6.39 5.04
CA PRO A 42 -2.74 -6.54 5.76
C PRO A 42 -3.95 -6.14 4.90
N LEU A 43 -3.80 -5.09 4.07
CA LEU A 43 -4.83 -4.63 3.14
C LEU A 43 -5.03 -5.63 1.99
N LEU A 44 -3.95 -6.23 1.50
CA LEU A 44 -3.91 -7.26 0.49
C LEU A 44 -4.58 -8.53 1.02
N TYR A 45 -4.29 -8.91 2.26
CA TYR A 45 -4.94 -10.03 2.93
C TYR A 45 -6.44 -9.78 3.12
N GLU A 46 -6.83 -8.57 3.54
CA GLU A 46 -8.24 -8.17 3.66
C GLU A 46 -8.96 -8.22 2.31
N LEU A 47 -8.32 -7.74 1.23
CA LEU A 47 -8.85 -7.76 -0.12
C LEU A 47 -8.99 -9.20 -0.65
N GLN A 48 -7.97 -10.04 -0.48
CA GLN A 48 -8.01 -11.47 -0.82
C GLN A 48 -9.11 -12.22 -0.04
N SER A 49 -9.27 -11.91 1.24
CA SER A 49 -10.33 -12.46 2.09
C SER A 49 -11.72 -12.02 1.60
N SER A 50 -11.87 -10.75 1.22
CA SER A 50 -13.10 -10.19 0.66
C SER A 50 -13.49 -10.82 -0.67
N ILE A 51 -12.52 -11.06 -1.55
CA ILE A 51 -12.71 -11.79 -2.81
C ILE A 51 -13.17 -13.23 -2.53
N THR A 52 -12.46 -13.93 -1.63
CA THR A 52 -12.79 -15.33 -1.25
C THR A 52 -14.17 -15.44 -0.61
N GLY A 53 -14.56 -14.44 0.17
CA GLY A 53 -15.87 -14.35 0.81
C GLY A 53 -17.00 -13.87 -0.12
N CYS A 54 -16.70 -13.44 -1.35
CA CYS A 54 -17.67 -12.83 -2.24
C CYS A 54 -18.66 -13.87 -2.80
N LYS A 55 -19.88 -13.85 -2.26
CA LYS A 55 -20.99 -14.71 -2.70
C LYS A 55 -22.06 -13.88 -3.42
N GLN A 56 -22.84 -14.54 -4.28
CA GLN A 56 -23.89 -13.87 -5.05
C GLN A 56 -25.05 -13.37 -4.18
N GLU A 57 -25.42 -14.08 -3.11
CA GLU A 57 -26.39 -13.66 -2.07
C GLU A 57 -27.71 -13.05 -2.59
N GLY A 58 -28.25 -13.59 -3.68
CA GLY A 58 -29.50 -13.10 -4.29
C GLY A 58 -29.34 -11.85 -5.17
N LEU A 59 -28.13 -11.33 -5.34
CA LEU A 59 -27.83 -10.31 -6.34
C LEU A 59 -28.00 -10.87 -7.76
N SER A 60 -28.28 -9.99 -8.71
CA SER A 60 -28.18 -10.33 -10.13
C SER A 60 -26.73 -10.71 -10.48
N VAL A 61 -26.58 -11.56 -11.50
CA VAL A 61 -25.25 -11.97 -11.98
C VAL A 61 -24.40 -10.76 -12.38
N GLN A 62 -25.01 -9.77 -13.02
CA GLN A 62 -24.32 -8.54 -13.43
C GLN A 62 -23.78 -7.76 -12.24
N THR A 63 -24.59 -7.57 -11.20
CA THR A 63 -24.19 -6.82 -10.00
C THR A 63 -23.12 -7.57 -9.21
N TYR A 64 -23.28 -8.88 -9.05
CA TYR A 64 -22.27 -9.72 -8.38
C TYR A 64 -20.94 -9.69 -9.13
N TYR A 65 -20.96 -9.93 -10.44
CA TYR A 65 -19.74 -9.93 -11.25
C TYR A 65 -19.06 -8.58 -11.25
N GLY A 66 -19.81 -7.48 -11.34
CA GLY A 66 -19.24 -6.12 -11.27
C GLY A 66 -18.52 -5.86 -9.93
N LYS A 67 -19.10 -6.31 -8.81
CA LYS A 67 -18.47 -6.21 -7.49
C LYS A 67 -17.19 -7.04 -7.41
N LEU A 68 -17.25 -8.29 -7.87
CA LEU A 68 -16.11 -9.19 -7.88
C LEU A 68 -14.98 -8.65 -8.76
N LYS A 69 -15.30 -8.19 -9.97
CA LYS A 69 -14.33 -7.65 -10.93
C LYS A 69 -13.62 -6.42 -10.37
N ARG A 70 -14.35 -5.51 -9.72
CA ARG A 70 -13.75 -4.35 -9.06
C ARG A 70 -12.70 -4.76 -8.01
N MET A 71 -13.01 -5.73 -7.14
CA MET A 71 -12.04 -6.18 -6.14
C MET A 71 -10.82 -6.86 -6.77
N TRP A 72 -11.00 -7.55 -7.90
CA TRP A 72 -9.89 -8.10 -8.68
C TRP A 72 -9.02 -7.03 -9.34
N ASP A 73 -9.63 -5.95 -9.86
CA ASP A 73 -8.90 -4.82 -10.43
C ASP A 73 -8.09 -4.10 -9.34
N ASP A 74 -8.70 -3.87 -8.17
CA ASP A 74 -8.00 -3.31 -7.01
C ASP A 74 -6.81 -4.22 -6.60
N LEU A 75 -6.96 -5.55 -6.67
CA LEU A 75 -5.89 -6.50 -6.33
C LEU A 75 -4.71 -6.43 -7.31
N GLU A 76 -4.98 -6.29 -8.60
CA GLU A 76 -3.97 -6.15 -9.65
C GLU A 76 -3.13 -4.87 -9.50
N ASP A 77 -3.73 -3.79 -8.98
CA ASP A 77 -3.00 -2.54 -8.67
C ASP A 77 -2.03 -2.71 -7.48
N TYR A 78 -2.36 -3.55 -6.50
CA TYR A 78 -1.53 -3.79 -5.32
C TYR A 78 -0.48 -4.88 -5.52
N ASP A 79 -0.80 -5.93 -6.28
CA ASP A 79 0.07 -7.08 -6.55
C ASP A 79 0.03 -7.42 -8.05
N PRO A 80 0.72 -6.62 -8.89
CA PRO A 80 0.69 -6.81 -10.33
C PRO A 80 1.32 -8.15 -10.69
N LEU A 81 0.70 -8.87 -11.62
CA LEU A 81 1.24 -10.14 -12.10
C LEU A 81 2.65 -9.93 -12.67
N PRO A 82 3.60 -10.83 -12.36
CA PRO A 82 4.94 -10.74 -12.93
C PRO A 82 4.85 -10.83 -14.46
N ALA A 83 5.55 -9.93 -15.15
CA ALA A 83 5.63 -9.95 -16.60
C ALA A 83 6.31 -11.25 -17.06
N CYS A 84 5.65 -11.95 -18.00
CA CYS A 84 6.16 -13.17 -18.63
C CYS A 84 7.39 -12.92 -19.50
#